data_AF-A0A2M8CIV6-F1
#
_entry.id   AF-A0A2M8CIV6-F1
#
_cell.length_a   1.000
_cell.length_b   1.000
_cell.length_c   1.000
_cell.angle_alpha   90.00
_cell.angle_beta   90.00
_cell.angle_gamma   90.00
#
_symmetry.space_group_name_H-M   'P 1'
#
loop_
_entity.id
_entity.type
_entity.pdbx_description
1 polymer ?
#
loop_
_entity_poly.entity_id
_entity_poly.type
_entity_poly.pdbx_seq_one_letter_code
_entity_poly.pdbx_strand_id
1 'polypeptide(L)'
;VFAGSFALIGAYLAYLTVYANQDYLQYRKAVLTTETITTLLLIAVVTLLLSITMGIFLSKRKARKDKEKVWNLQAKRMLINLFIPLITGGILSLIFLFKGYIGIVAPLTLIFYGLALVNASKYTLTEIRSLGIVEIILGLLAAQFIGYGLIFWALGFGVLHIIYGIVMHLKYR
;
A
#
# COMPACT_ATOMS: atom_id res chain seq x y z
N VAL A 1 -9.87 -6.25 -4.13
CA VAL A 1 -9.75 -7.70 -3.86
C VAL A 1 -8.34 -8.21 -4.10
N PHE A 2 -7.88 -8.48 -5.33
CA PHE A 2 -6.57 -9.11 -5.56
C PHE A 2 -5.37 -8.38 -4.91
N ALA A 3 -5.29 -7.06 -5.05
CA ALA A 3 -4.24 -6.27 -4.39
C ALA A 3 -4.23 -6.48 -2.87
N GLY A 4 -5.41 -6.52 -2.25
CA GLY A 4 -5.54 -6.79 -0.81
C GLY A 4 -5.19 -8.23 -0.43
N SER A 5 -5.53 -9.21 -1.27
CA SER A 5 -5.10 -10.60 -1.05
C SER A 5 -3.57 -10.74 -1.10
N PHE A 6 -2.92 -10.11 -2.09
CA PHE A 6 -1.46 -10.10 -2.18
C PHE A 6 -0.82 -9.39 -0.98
N ALA A 7 -1.39 -8.27 -0.53
CA ALA A 7 -0.92 -7.57 0.65
C ALA A 7 -1.03 -8.45 1.91
N LEU A 8 -2.15 -9.14 2.14
CA LEU A 8 -2.29 -10.03 3.30
C LEU A 8 -1.29 -11.20 3.28
N ILE A 9 -1.05 -11.79 2.10
CA ILE A 9 -0.02 -12.83 1.93
C ILE A 9 1.36 -12.26 2.23
N GLY A 10 1.69 -11.08 1.68
CA GLY A 10 2.96 -10.40 1.95
C GLY A 10 3.15 -10.08 3.43
N ALA A 11 2.10 -9.59 4.10
CA ALA A 11 2.13 -9.33 5.54
C ALA A 11 2.34 -10.61 6.36
N TYR A 12 1.69 -11.71 5.98
CA TYR A 12 1.87 -13.00 6.64
C TYR A 12 3.30 -13.54 6.46
N LEU A 13 3.87 -13.45 5.25
CA LEU A 13 5.26 -13.84 5.00
C LEU A 13 6.25 -12.96 5.77
N ALA A 14 5.99 -11.65 5.85
CA ALA A 14 6.78 -10.74 6.67
C ALA A 14 6.70 -11.09 8.16
N TYR A 15 5.51 -11.48 8.65
CA TYR A 15 5.32 -11.95 10.02
C TYR A 15 6.16 -13.20 10.31
N LEU A 16 6.08 -14.22 9.46
CA LEU A 16 6.83 -15.47 9.64
C LEU A 16 8.36 -15.28 9.61
N THR A 17 8.85 -14.40 8.74
CA THR A 17 10.29 -14.22 8.53
C THR A 17 10.93 -13.31 9.56
N VAL A 18 10.20 -12.27 10.00
CA VAL A 18 10.77 -11.23 10.86
C VAL A 18 10.22 -11.34 12.27
N TYR A 19 8.91 -11.49 12.43
CA TYR A 19 8.21 -11.34 13.71
C TYR A 19 8.06 -12.63 14.51
N ALA A 20 8.12 -13.81 13.87
CA ALA A 20 7.95 -15.09 14.56
C ALA A 20 9.05 -15.38 15.61
N ASN A 21 10.22 -14.74 15.50
CA ASN A 21 11.40 -15.05 16.31
C ASN A 21 11.97 -13.87 17.12
N GLN A 22 11.35 -12.67 17.13
CA GLN A 22 11.82 -11.56 17.98
C GLN A 22 10.69 -10.77 18.66
N ASP A 23 10.96 -10.30 19.88
CA ASP A 23 10.09 -9.43 20.66
C ASP A 23 10.21 -7.97 20.19
N TYR A 24 9.35 -7.58 19.24
CA TYR A 24 9.29 -6.21 18.68
C TYR A 24 8.42 -5.23 19.48
N LEU A 25 7.88 -5.64 20.63
CA LEU A 25 6.98 -4.82 21.47
C LEU A 25 7.67 -3.67 22.21
N GLN A 26 8.99 -3.50 22.07
CA GLN A 26 9.73 -2.38 22.64
C GLN A 26 10.40 -1.53 21.57
N TYR A 27 10.58 -0.24 21.89
CA TYR A 27 11.37 0.77 21.16
C TYR A 27 12.87 0.41 21.14
N ARG A 28 13.21 -0.85 20.88
CA ARG A 28 14.60 -1.26 20.66
C ARG A 28 14.88 -1.14 19.18
N LYS A 29 16.05 -0.59 18.86
CA LYS A 29 16.74 -0.89 17.60
C LYS A 29 16.75 -2.41 17.47
N ALA A 30 15.84 -2.96 16.69
CA ALA A 30 15.96 -4.33 16.28
C ALA A 30 17.32 -4.44 15.57
N VAL A 31 18.17 -5.35 16.03
CA VAL A 31 19.40 -5.69 15.32
C VAL A 31 18.94 -6.50 14.12
N LEU A 32 18.47 -5.79 13.11
CA LEU A 32 18.00 -6.36 11.87
C LEU A 32 19.24 -6.67 11.06
N THR A 33 19.45 -7.95 10.79
CA THR A 33 20.51 -8.38 9.88
C THR A 33 20.17 -7.87 8.48
N THR A 34 21.20 -7.66 7.67
CA THR A 34 21.04 -7.26 6.26
C THR A 34 20.10 -8.22 5.52
N GLU A 35 20.08 -9.50 5.91
CA GLU A 35 19.20 -10.53 5.37
C GLU A 35 17.71 -10.25 5.64
N THR A 36 17.35 -9.82 6.86
CA THR A 36 15.96 -9.50 7.20
C THR A 36 15.44 -8.31 6.41
N ILE A 37 16.25 -7.26 6.28
CA ILE A 37 15.90 -6.06 5.49
C ILE A 37 15.73 -6.43 4.01
N THR A 38 16.64 -7.25 3.48
CA THR A 38 16.58 -7.71 2.09
C THR A 38 15.32 -8.54 1.84
N THR A 39 14.96 -9.42 2.77
CA THR A 39 13.75 -10.25 2.70
C THR A 39 12.48 -9.40 2.71
N LEU A 40 12.38 -8.42 3.63
CA LEU A 40 11.23 -7.50 3.68
C LEU A 40 11.10 -6.67 2.41
N LEU A 41 12.21 -6.15 1.88
CA LEU A 41 12.22 -5.41 0.62
C LEU A 41 11.76 -6.29 -0.55
N LEU A 42 12.21 -7.54 -0.61
CA LEU A 42 11.81 -8.48 -1.64
C LEU A 42 10.30 -8.76 -1.57
N ILE A 43 9.76 -9.03 -0.38
CA ILE A 43 8.31 -9.21 -0.17
C ILE A 43 7.53 -7.98 -0.62
N ALA A 44 7.98 -6.77 -0.23
CA ALA A 44 7.32 -5.52 -0.60
C ALA A 44 7.32 -5.30 -2.13
N VAL A 45 8.46 -5.49 -2.79
CA VAL A 45 8.60 -5.34 -4.24
C VAL A 45 7.76 -6.35 -4.99
N VAL A 46 7.79 -7.63 -4.60
CA VAL A 46 6.97 -8.68 -5.24
C VAL A 46 5.48 -8.39 -5.07
N THR A 47 5.05 -8.02 -3.86
CA THR A 47 3.65 -7.67 -3.57
C THR A 47 3.18 -6.48 -4.41
N LEU A 48 4.03 -5.46 -4.54
CA LEU A 48 3.75 -4.26 -5.35
C LEU A 48 3.65 -4.61 -6.84
N LEU A 49 4.61 -5.38 -7.37
CA LEU A 49 4.62 -5.78 -8.77
C LEU A 49 3.41 -6.63 -9.15
N LEU A 50 3.03 -7.59 -8.30
CA LEU A 50 1.83 -8.41 -8.50
C LEU A 50 0.57 -7.55 -8.49
N SER A 51 0.46 -6.62 -7.54
CA SER A 51 -0.69 -5.72 -7.41
C SER A 51 -0.83 -4.78 -8.61
N ILE A 52 0.26 -4.16 -9.06
CA ILE A 52 0.28 -3.28 -10.23
C ILE A 52 -0.05 -4.06 -11.49
N THR A 53 0.58 -5.22 -11.70
CA THR A 53 0.37 -6.03 -12.90
C THR A 53 -1.08 -6.48 -13.01
N MET A 54 -1.66 -6.96 -11.90
CA MET A 54 -3.08 -7.33 -11.86
C MET A 54 -4.00 -6.13 -12.08
N GLY A 55 -3.70 -4.98 -11.46
CA GLY A 55 -4.47 -3.75 -11.65
C GLY A 55 -4.50 -3.28 -13.10
N ILE A 56 -3.34 -3.30 -13.78
CA ILE A 56 -3.22 -2.94 -15.20
C ILE A 56 -3.97 -3.95 -16.07
N PHE A 57 -3.83 -5.25 -15.81
CA PHE A 57 -4.52 -6.30 -16.56
C PHE A 57 -6.03 -6.16 -16.48
N LEU A 58 -6.59 -5.98 -15.28
CA LEU A 58 -8.03 -5.81 -15.07
C LEU A 58 -8.55 -4.51 -15.69
N SER A 59 -7.81 -3.41 -15.54
CA SER A 59 -8.16 -2.11 -16.15
C SER A 59 -8.22 -2.19 -17.67
N LYS A 60 -7.21 -2.84 -18.29
CA LYS A 60 -7.20 -3.06 -19.74
C LYS A 60 -8.35 -3.95 -20.20
N ARG A 61 -8.68 -5.01 -19.46
CA ARG A 61 -9.79 -5.92 -19.77
C ARG A 61 -11.14 -5.20 -19.69
N LYS A 62 -11.36 -4.37 -18.67
CA LYS A 62 -12.59 -3.60 -18.48
C LYS A 62 -12.78 -2.54 -19.58
N ALA A 63 -11.75 -1.74 -19.85
CA ALA A 63 -11.81 -0.73 -20.91
C ALA A 63 -12.07 -1.32 -22.31
N ARG A 64 -11.49 -2.49 -22.62
CA ARG A 64 -11.80 -3.22 -23.86
C ARG A 64 -13.27 -3.64 -23.93
N LYS A 65 -13.85 -4.11 -22.82
CA LYS A 65 -15.26 -4.48 -22.74
C LYS A 65 -16.17 -3.26 -22.93
N ASP A 66 -15.78 -2.11 -22.38
CA ASP A 66 -16.58 -0.88 -22.41
C ASP A 66 -16.28 0.01 -23.64
N LYS A 67 -15.42 -0.44 -24.58
CA LYS A 67 -14.95 0.29 -25.77
C LYS A 67 -14.33 1.67 -25.46
N GLU A 68 -13.83 1.87 -24.24
CA GLU A 68 -13.18 3.12 -23.83
C GLU A 68 -11.66 3.06 -24.01
N LYS A 69 -11.05 4.20 -24.29
CA LYS A 69 -9.58 4.33 -24.30
C LYS A 69 -9.05 4.37 -22.87
N VAL A 70 -8.28 3.36 -22.49
CA VAL A 70 -7.56 3.28 -21.19
C VAL A 70 -6.68 4.51 -20.94
N TRP A 71 -6.13 5.10 -22.01
CA TRP A 71 -5.12 6.15 -21.95
C TRP A 71 -5.65 7.46 -22.51
N ASN A 72 -6.43 8.17 -21.69
CA ASN A 72 -6.93 9.51 -22.00
C ASN A 72 -6.26 10.58 -21.11
N LEU A 73 -6.53 11.86 -21.39
CA LEU A 73 -5.92 12.98 -20.65
C LEU A 73 -6.23 12.93 -19.14
N GLN A 74 -7.43 12.48 -18.76
CA GLN A 74 -7.82 12.34 -17.36
C GLN A 74 -7.02 11.22 -16.66
N ALA A 75 -6.87 10.06 -17.30
CA ALA A 75 -6.05 8.95 -16.81
C ALA A 75 -4.59 9.38 -16.61
N LYS A 76 -4.01 10.15 -17.54
CA LYS A 76 -2.64 10.69 -17.40
C LYS A 76 -2.53 11.62 -16.19
N ARG A 77 -3.49 12.53 -16.01
CA ARG A 77 -3.53 13.44 -14.85
C ARG A 77 -3.69 12.68 -13.53
N MET A 78 -4.56 11.67 -13.50
CA MET A 78 -4.75 10.79 -12.34
C MET A 78 -3.44 10.11 -11.97
N LEU A 79 -2.75 9.48 -12.92
CA LEU A 79 -1.49 8.78 -12.67
C LEU A 79 -0.40 9.71 -12.15
N ILE A 80 -0.23 10.90 -12.73
CA ILE A 80 0.76 11.87 -12.24
C ILE A 80 0.47 12.26 -10.78
N ASN A 81 -0.78 12.57 -10.45
CA ASN A 81 -1.18 12.94 -9.09
C ASN A 81 -1.13 11.77 -8.09
N LEU A 82 -1.24 10.53 -8.57
CA LEU A 82 -1.01 9.32 -7.78
C LEU A 82 0.50 9.10 -7.52
N PHE A 83 1.33 9.19 -8.56
CA PHE A 83 2.73 8.85 -8.47
C PHE A 83 3.56 9.87 -7.69
N ILE A 84 3.19 11.15 -7.69
CA ILE A 84 3.93 12.17 -6.93
C ILE A 84 4.03 11.80 -5.44
N PRO A 85 2.92 11.64 -4.68
CA PRO A 85 3.03 11.25 -3.27
C PRO A 85 3.59 9.84 -3.09
N LEU A 86 3.23 8.90 -3.97
CA LEU A 86 3.67 7.51 -3.85
C LEU A 86 5.19 7.36 -3.97
N ILE A 87 5.81 8.01 -4.96
CA ILE A 87 7.26 7.98 -5.17
C ILE A 87 7.97 8.73 -4.04
N THR A 88 7.48 9.91 -3.66
CA THR A 88 8.06 10.67 -2.53
C THR A 88 8.03 9.85 -1.24
N GLY A 89 6.90 9.23 -0.92
CA GLY A 89 6.74 8.38 0.25
C GLY A 89 7.59 7.12 0.20
N GLY A 90 7.71 6.48 -0.98
CA GLY A 90 8.58 5.32 -1.19
C GLY A 90 10.05 5.65 -0.98
N ILE A 91 10.53 6.74 -1.57
CA ILE A 91 11.92 7.22 -1.36
C ILE A 91 12.15 7.57 0.11
N LEU A 92 11.23 8.28 0.75
CA LEU A 92 11.34 8.64 2.16
C LEU A 92 11.39 7.39 3.06
N SER A 93 10.55 6.39 2.76
CA SER A 93 10.54 5.11 3.47
C SER A 93 11.88 4.38 3.35
N LEU A 94 12.49 4.38 2.16
CA LEU A 94 13.82 3.81 1.93
C LEU A 94 14.91 4.57 2.71
N ILE A 95 14.85 5.91 2.75
CA ILE A 95 15.79 6.74 3.52
C ILE A 95 15.73 6.36 5.01
N PHE A 96 14.52 6.27 5.59
CA PHE A 96 14.36 5.90 7.00
C PHE A 96 14.77 4.45 7.27
N LEU A 97 14.47 3.53 6.35
CA LEU A 97 14.92 2.14 6.40
C LEU A 97 16.45 2.05 6.47
N PHE A 98 17.17 2.73 5.58
CA PHE A 98 18.64 2.75 5.58
C PHE A 98 19.25 3.45 6.79
N LYS A 99 18.52 4.39 7.41
CA LYS A 99 18.90 4.99 8.70
C LYS A 99 18.55 4.13 9.92
N GLY A 100 17.92 2.97 9.72
CA GLY A 100 17.55 2.02 10.78
C GLY A 100 16.23 2.33 11.49
N TYR A 101 15.44 3.29 11.01
CA TYR A 101 14.11 3.62 11.56
C TYR A 101 13.03 2.77 10.91
N ILE A 102 12.96 1.49 11.30
CA ILE A 102 12.14 0.51 10.57
C ILE A 102 10.67 0.58 10.98
N GLY A 103 10.40 0.92 12.25
CA GLY A 103 9.05 1.10 12.77
C GLY A 103 8.23 2.19 12.06
N ILE A 104 8.88 3.14 11.38
CA ILE A 104 8.19 4.24 10.67
C ILE A 104 7.93 3.94 9.19
N VAL A 105 8.46 2.85 8.63
CA VAL A 105 8.28 2.51 7.21
C VAL A 105 6.81 2.19 6.91
N ALA A 106 6.18 1.33 7.71
CA ALA A 106 4.77 0.98 7.57
C ALA A 106 3.84 2.22 7.61
N PRO A 107 3.90 3.10 8.64
CA PRO A 107 3.06 4.29 8.66
C PRO A 107 3.33 5.25 7.49
N LEU A 108 4.59 5.45 7.08
CA LEU A 108 4.89 6.29 5.92
C LEU A 108 4.25 5.75 4.65
N THR A 109 4.33 4.43 4.39
CA THR A 109 3.70 3.85 3.21
C THR A 109 2.19 4.03 3.20
N LEU A 110 1.51 3.87 4.34
CA LEU A 110 0.05 4.09 4.47
C LEU A 110 -0.32 5.56 4.24
N ILE A 111 0.38 6.50 4.89
CA ILE A 111 0.10 7.94 4.79
C ILE A 111 0.30 8.41 3.34
N PHE A 112 1.45 8.11 2.73
CA PHE A 112 1.75 8.59 1.38
C PHE A 112 0.90 7.90 0.33
N TYR A 113 0.53 6.64 0.52
CA TYR A 113 -0.46 5.98 -0.33
C TYR A 113 -1.84 6.62 -0.20
N GLY A 114 -2.31 6.89 1.02
CA GLY A 114 -3.58 7.57 1.23
C GLY A 114 -3.60 8.98 0.62
N LEU A 115 -2.50 9.73 0.74
CA LEU A 115 -2.32 11.02 0.05
C LEU A 115 -2.31 10.87 -1.48
N ALA A 116 -1.69 9.80 -2.01
CA ALA A 116 -1.73 9.49 -3.44
C ALA A 116 -3.18 9.25 -3.90
N LEU A 117 -3.96 8.48 -3.15
CA LEU A 117 -5.38 8.23 -3.45
C LEU A 117 -6.22 9.50 -3.37
N VAL A 118 -6.06 10.33 -2.33
CA VAL A 118 -6.80 11.59 -2.21
C VAL A 118 -6.47 12.53 -3.38
N ASN A 119 -5.21 12.63 -3.80
CA ASN A 119 -4.83 13.44 -4.96
C ASN A 119 -5.35 12.88 -6.28
N ALA A 120 -5.28 11.56 -6.47
CA ALA A 120 -5.81 10.88 -7.65
C ALA A 120 -7.34 10.99 -7.75
N SER A 121 -8.05 10.97 -6.62
CA SER A 121 -9.53 10.94 -6.54
C SER A 121 -10.23 12.09 -7.29
N LYS A 122 -9.55 13.22 -7.49
CA LYS A 122 -10.07 14.36 -8.27
C LYS A 122 -10.31 14.03 -9.75
N TYR A 123 -9.68 12.96 -10.24
CA TYR A 123 -9.71 12.53 -11.64
C TYR A 123 -10.36 11.15 -11.81
N THR A 124 -11.00 10.63 -10.76
CA THR A 124 -11.61 9.28 -10.75
C THR A 124 -12.80 9.24 -9.78
N LEU A 125 -13.25 8.05 -9.38
CA LEU A 125 -14.40 7.81 -8.53
C LEU A 125 -14.20 8.40 -7.13
N THR A 126 -15.21 9.09 -6.62
CA THR A 126 -15.15 9.82 -5.34
C THR A 126 -14.88 8.88 -4.15
N GLU A 127 -15.27 7.61 -4.26
CA GLU A 127 -15.04 6.56 -3.27
C GLU A 127 -13.55 6.31 -3.00
N ILE A 128 -12.68 6.55 -3.99
CA ILE A 128 -11.23 6.47 -3.84
C ILE A 128 -10.73 7.48 -2.81
N ARG A 129 -11.40 8.64 -2.71
CA ARG A 129 -11.07 9.67 -1.71
C ARG A 129 -11.30 9.16 -0.30
N SER A 130 -12.43 8.49 -0.06
CA SER A 130 -12.75 7.94 1.26
C SER A 130 -11.76 6.86 1.67
N LEU A 131 -11.38 5.96 0.76
CA LEU A 131 -10.31 4.97 1.01
C LEU A 131 -9.00 5.68 1.38
N GLY A 132 -8.59 6.69 0.60
CA GLY A 132 -7.38 7.46 0.87
C GLY A 132 -7.37 8.14 2.24
N ILE A 133 -8.51 8.69 2.68
CA ILE A 133 -8.63 9.30 4.02
C ILE A 133 -8.48 8.25 5.12
N VAL A 134 -9.08 7.06 4.97
CA VAL A 134 -8.95 5.99 5.96
C VAL A 134 -7.49 5.49 6.03
N GLU A 135 -6.81 5.34 4.89
CA GLU A 135 -5.39 4.98 4.84
C GLU A 135 -4.49 6.02 5.55
N ILE A 136 -4.78 7.32 5.38
CA ILE A 136 -4.07 8.38 6.12
C ILE A 136 -4.29 8.23 7.62
N ILE A 137 -5.54 8.03 8.06
CA ILE A 137 -5.87 7.86 9.49
C ILE A 137 -5.15 6.61 10.06
N LEU A 138 -5.22 5.47 9.36
CA LEU A 138 -4.52 4.26 9.76
C LEU A 138 -3.00 4.46 9.82
N GLY A 139 -2.42 5.18 8.86
CA GLY A 139 -1.01 5.50 8.85
C GLY A 139 -0.59 6.41 10.01
N LEU A 140 -1.41 7.39 10.38
CA LEU A 140 -1.18 8.23 11.55
C LEU A 140 -1.29 7.43 12.86
N LEU A 141 -2.27 6.52 12.96
CA LEU A 141 -2.39 5.60 14.09
C LEU A 141 -1.19 4.65 14.18
N ALA A 142 -0.73 4.11 13.05
CA ALA A 142 0.46 3.27 12.99
C ALA A 142 1.74 4.02 13.40
N ALA A 143 1.81 5.33 13.13
CA ALA A 143 2.92 6.18 13.56
C ALA A 143 2.89 6.43 15.07
N GLN A 144 1.70 6.57 15.65
CA GLN A 144 1.50 6.73 17.10
C GLN A 144 1.82 5.42 17.85
N PHE A 145 1.37 4.28 17.33
CA PHE A 145 1.52 2.96 17.94
C PHE A 145 2.63 2.15 17.26
N ILE A 146 3.88 2.62 17.42
CA ILE A 146 5.07 1.94 16.91
C ILE A 146 5.12 0.51 17.47
N GLY A 147 5.39 -0.47 16.61
CA GLY A 147 5.34 -1.91 16.92
C GLY A 147 4.14 -2.64 16.32
N TYR A 148 3.03 -1.93 16.11
CA TYR A 148 1.82 -2.47 15.45
C TYR A 148 1.79 -2.19 13.93
N GLY A 149 2.89 -1.66 13.37
CA GLY A 149 2.96 -1.21 11.98
C GLY A 149 2.51 -2.26 10.96
N LEU A 150 2.91 -3.53 11.13
CA LEU A 150 2.50 -4.60 10.23
C LEU A 150 0.99 -4.88 10.28
N ILE A 151 0.37 -4.77 11.45
CA ILE A 151 -1.07 -4.97 11.63
C ILE A 151 -1.84 -3.84 10.94
N PHE A 152 -1.48 -2.59 11.19
CA PHE A 152 -2.08 -1.45 10.50
C PHE A 152 -1.87 -1.52 8.99
N TRP A 153 -0.69 -1.96 8.55
CA TRP A 153 -0.38 -2.15 7.14
C TRP A 153 -1.25 -3.23 6.49
N ALA A 154 -1.43 -4.38 7.16
CA ALA A 154 -2.33 -5.45 6.71
C ALA A 154 -3.80 -5.03 6.71
N LEU A 155 -4.23 -4.19 7.66
CA LEU A 155 -5.57 -3.62 7.69
C LEU A 155 -5.80 -2.69 6.49
N GLY A 156 -4.89 -1.75 6.25
CA GLY A 156 -4.97 -0.81 5.14
C GLY A 156 -4.86 -1.51 3.77
N PHE A 157 -3.64 -1.93 3.43
CA PHE A 157 -3.36 -2.52 2.12
C PHE A 157 -4.06 -3.86 1.87
N GLY A 158 -4.40 -4.60 2.92
CA GLY A 158 -5.08 -5.90 2.83
C GLY A 158 -6.60 -5.78 2.93
N VAL A 159 -7.09 -5.65 4.16
CA VAL A 159 -8.53 -5.77 4.48
C VAL A 159 -9.34 -4.67 3.78
N LEU A 160 -8.94 -3.40 3.90
CA LEU A 160 -9.69 -2.30 3.28
C LEU A 160 -9.73 -2.41 1.76
N HIS A 161 -8.66 -2.87 1.11
CA HIS A 161 -8.64 -3.06 -0.34
C HIS A 161 -9.50 -4.25 -0.82
N ILE A 162 -9.71 -5.25 0.04
CA ILE A 162 -10.68 -6.32 -0.22
C ILE A 162 -12.10 -5.75 -0.12
N ILE A 163 -12.42 -5.12 1.01
CA ILE A 163 -13.74 -4.51 1.26
C ILE A 163 -14.09 -3.52 0.14
N TYR A 164 -13.19 -2.57 -0.13
CA TYR A 164 -13.36 -1.58 -1.20
C TYR A 164 -13.60 -2.26 -2.55
N GLY A 165 -12.80 -3.27 -2.90
CA GLY A 165 -12.98 -4.00 -4.15
C GLY A 165 -14.35 -4.70 -4.26
N ILE A 166 -14.86 -5.26 -3.16
CA ILE A 166 -16.20 -5.87 -3.11
C ILE A 166 -17.28 -4.81 -3.27
N VAL A 167 -17.21 -3.71 -2.50
CA VAL A 167 -18.18 -2.61 -2.56
C VAL A 167 -18.27 -2.02 -3.97
N MET A 168 -17.13 -1.77 -4.61
CA MET A 168 -17.10 -1.26 -5.99
C MET A 168 -17.66 -2.28 -7.00
N HIS A 169 -17.35 -3.56 -6.82
CA HIS A 169 -17.89 -4.60 -7.69
C HIS A 169 -19.41 -4.75 -7.58
N LEU A 170 -19.96 -4.55 -6.38
CA LEU A 170 -21.41 -4.59 -6.15
C LEU A 170 -22.12 -3.32 -6.65
N LYS A 171 -21.47 -2.14 -6.53
CA LYS A 171 -22.08 -0.86 -6.91
C LYS A 171 -22.08 -0.60 -8.42
N TYR A 172 -21.09 -1.14 -9.15
CA TYR A 172 -20.87 -0.85 -10.58
C TYR A 172 -21.03 -2.09 -11.49
N ARG A 173 -21.62 -3.17 -10.98
CA ARG A 173 -22.18 -4.27 -11.78
C ARG A 173 -23.67 -4.05 -11.98
#